data_AF-A0A5B7IIA9-F1
#
_entry.id   AF-A0A5B7IIA9-F1
#
_cell.length_a   1.000
_cell.length_b   1.000
_cell.length_c   1.000
_cell.angle_alpha   90.00
_cell.angle_beta   90.00
_cell.angle_gamma   90.00
#
_symmetry.space_group_name_H-M   'P 1'
#
loop_
_entity.id
_entity.type
_entity.pdbx_description
1 polymer ?
#
loop_
_entity_poly.entity_id
_entity_poly.type
_entity_poly.pdbx_seq_one_letter_code
_entity_poly.pdbx_strand_id
1 'polypeptide(L)'
;MNAGRIRAVEVSGPSSHIPGLAPAHAYLVRVVAVNGVGTSQPSSEVRVSTAHEPPTLPPTNVRVIPISSTSLRVTWQVSGSAR
;
A
#
# COMPACT_ATOMS: atom_id res chain seq x y z
N MET A 1 -21.23 10.06 -1.07
CA MET A 1 -20.53 9.74 0.19
C MET A 1 -20.03 8.31 0.04
N ASN A 2 -18.80 8.12 -0.40
CA ASN A 2 -18.30 6.79 -0.77
C ASN A 2 -18.07 5.98 0.50
N ALA A 3 -18.97 5.03 0.77
CA ALA A 3 -18.81 4.05 1.82
C ALA A 3 -17.57 3.20 1.51
N GLY A 4 -16.41 3.61 2.04
CA GLY A 4 -15.18 2.83 1.96
C GLY A 4 -15.44 1.45 2.57
N ARG A 5 -14.94 0.39 1.91
CA ARG A 5 -15.08 -0.98 2.41
C ARG A 5 -14.40 -1.10 3.78
N ILE A 6 -15.17 -1.27 4.84
CA ILE A 6 -14.66 -1.53 6.19
C ILE A 6 -14.19 -2.99 6.24
N ARG A 7 -12.94 -3.22 6.66
CA ARG A 7 -12.42 -4.55 6.99
C ARG A 7 -12.23 -4.63 8.50
N ALA A 8 -12.86 -5.61 9.14
CA ALA A 8 -12.68 -5.91 10.56
C ALA A 8 -11.77 -7.14 10.71
N VAL A 9 -10.88 -7.12 11.70
CA VAL A 9 -10.02 -8.23 12.09
C VAL A 9 -10.24 -8.43 13.58
N GLU A 10 -10.68 -9.63 13.98
CA GLU A 10 -10.78 -9.99 15.40
C GLU A 10 -9.38 -10.22 15.98
N VAL A 11 -9.16 -9.73 17.20
CA VAL A 11 -7.86 -9.75 17.85
C VAL A 11 -8.02 -10.25 19.28
N SER A 12 -7.26 -11.27 19.65
CA SER A 12 -7.27 -11.86 21.00
C SER A 12 -6.16 -11.33 21.92
N GLY A 13 -5.24 -10.51 21.40
CA GLY A 13 -4.13 -9.91 22.13
C GLY A 13 -4.00 -8.39 21.91
N PRO A 14 -2.93 -7.75 22.39
CA PRO A 14 -2.74 -6.31 22.25
C PRO A 14 -2.30 -5.89 20.83
N SER A 15 -2.00 -6.84 19.94
CA SER A 15 -1.51 -6.57 18.59
C SER A 15 -2.14 -7.50 17.55
N SER A 16 -2.21 -7.02 16.32
CA SER A 16 -2.66 -7.79 15.15
C SER A 16 -2.02 -7.27 13.87
N HIS A 17 -2.08 -8.09 12.83
CA HIS A 17 -1.65 -7.75 11.47
C HIS A 17 -2.87 -7.75 10.55
N ILE A 18 -2.99 -6.72 9.71
CA ILE A 18 -4.08 -6.57 8.74
C ILE A 18 -3.53 -6.89 7.34
N PRO A 19 -3.71 -8.13 6.82
CA PRO A 19 -3.21 -8.51 5.50
C PRO A 19 -4.11 -7.99 4.36
N GLY A 20 -3.59 -7.99 3.14
CA GLY A 20 -4.38 -7.73 1.92
C GLY A 20 -4.85 -6.29 1.77
N LEU A 21 -4.09 -5.34 2.31
CA LEU A 21 -4.22 -3.92 2.02
C LEU A 21 -3.57 -3.63 0.67
N ALA A 22 -4.23 -2.80 -0.15
CA ALA A 22 -3.66 -2.34 -1.42
C ALA A 22 -2.43 -1.44 -1.15
N PRO A 23 -1.34 -1.60 -1.92
CA PRO A 23 -0.09 -0.85 -1.78
C PRO A 23 -0.26 0.62 -2.17
N ALA A 24 0.55 1.54 -1.63
CA ALA A 24 0.43 2.98 -1.87
C ALA A 24 -0.97 3.58 -1.60
N HIS A 25 -1.75 2.98 -0.68
CA HIS A 25 -3.05 3.51 -0.26
C HIS A 25 -3.03 3.97 1.20
N ALA A 26 -3.77 5.04 1.47
CA ALA A 26 -4.01 5.54 2.83
C ALA A 26 -5.25 4.86 3.43
N TYR A 27 -5.14 4.43 4.68
CA TYR A 27 -6.20 3.81 5.47
C TYR A 27 -6.42 4.59 6.77
N LEU A 28 -7.68 4.57 7.23
CA LEU A 28 -8.06 4.96 8.57
C LEU A 28 -8.25 3.70 9.40
N VAL A 29 -7.59 3.62 10.56
CA VAL A 29 -7.66 2.49 11.47
C VAL A 29 -8.21 2.97 12.81
N ARG A 30 -9.14 2.21 13.37
CA ARG A 30 -9.68 2.39 14.73
C ARG A 30 -9.88 1.03 15.39
N VAL A 31 -9.84 1.00 16.71
CA VAL A 31 -10.03 -0.23 17.51
C VAL A 31 -11.34 -0.13 18.28
N VAL A 32 -12.02 -1.26 18.43
CA VAL A 32 -13.22 -1.42 19.25
C VAL A 32 -13.01 -2.61 20.17
N ALA A 33 -13.28 -2.44 21.46
CA ALA A 33 -13.18 -3.52 22.44
C ALA A 33 -14.51 -4.27 22.54
N VAL A 34 -14.45 -5.59 22.68
CA VAL A 34 -15.63 -6.46 22.85
C VAL A 34 -15.42 -7.34 24.07
N ASN A 35 -16.42 -7.43 24.93
CA ASN A 35 -16.47 -8.36 26.06
C ASN A 35 -17.87 -9.01 26.16
N GLY A 36 -18.10 -9.84 27.17
CA GLY A 36 -19.38 -10.54 27.36
C GLY A 36 -20.60 -9.64 27.64
N VAL A 37 -20.38 -8.36 27.96
CA VAL A 37 -21.46 -7.37 28.13
C VAL A 37 -21.79 -6.68 26.81
N GLY A 38 -20.79 -6.43 25.96
CA GLY A 38 -21.00 -5.83 24.66
C GLY A 38 -19.76 -5.17 24.06
N THR A 39 -19.99 -4.16 23.24
CA THR A 39 -19.00 -3.49 22.39
C THR A 39 -18.77 -2.05 22.87
N SER A 40 -17.51 -1.61 22.95
CA SER A 40 -17.17 -0.24 23.34
C SER A 40 -17.46 0.78 22.23
N GLN A 41 -17.32 2.07 22.54
CA GLN A 41 -17.11 3.08 21.51
C GLN A 41 -15.77 2.87 20.79
N PRO A 42 -15.64 3.26 19.51
CA PRO A 42 -14.37 3.20 18.80
C PRO A 42 -13.32 4.14 19.38
N SER A 43 -12.05 3.77 19.24
CA SER A 43 -10.91 4.67 19.49
C SER A 43 -10.91 5.86 18.51
N SER A 44 -10.03 6.83 18.77
CA SER A 44 -9.65 7.80 17.74
C SER A 44 -9.08 7.10 16.51
N GLU A 45 -9.28 7.72 15.34
CA GLU A 45 -8.77 7.19 14.08
C GLU A 45 -7.30 7.53 13.89
N VAL A 46 -6.53 6.55 13.41
CA VAL A 46 -5.14 6.73 13.00
C VAL A 46 -5.06 6.61 11.48
N ARG A 47 -4.40 7.57 10.83
CA ARG A 47 -4.09 7.52 9.40
C ARG A 47 -2.77 6.81 9.17
N VAL A 48 -2.79 5.76 8.36
CA VAL A 48 -1.60 5.00 7.96
C VAL A 48 -1.57 4.84 6.45
N SER A 49 -0.39 4.91 5.84
CA SER A 49 -0.21 4.63 4.41
C SER A 49 0.65 3.39 4.22
N THR A 50 0.20 2.47 3.38
CA THR A 50 1.00 1.30 2.99
C THR A 50 2.15 1.72 2.07
N ALA A 51 3.26 1.01 2.13
CA ALA A 51 4.39 1.22 1.23
C ALA A 51 3.98 1.04 -0.25
N HIS A 52 4.78 1.62 -1.15
CA HIS A 52 4.69 1.34 -2.58
C HIS A 52 5.22 -0.06 -2.85
N GLU A 53 4.65 -0.73 -3.85
CA GLU A 53 5.24 -1.95 -4.38
C GLU A 53 6.39 -1.64 -5.34
N PRO A 54 7.43 -2.47 -5.36
CA PRO A 54 8.46 -2.37 -6.40
C PRO A 54 7.83 -2.62 -7.79
N PRO A 55 8.37 -2.02 -8.86
CA PRO A 55 7.96 -2.36 -10.22
C PRO A 55 8.13 -3.87 -10.45
N THR A 56 7.06 -4.55 -10.83
CA THR A 56 7.10 -6.00 -11.09
C THR A 56 7.46 -6.32 -12.54
N LEU A 57 7.40 -5.32 -13.43
CA LEU A 57 7.71 -5.45 -14.85
C LEU A 57 9.04 -4.79 -15.18
N PRO A 58 9.77 -5.24 -16.22
CA PRO A 58 10.98 -4.56 -16.68
C PRO A 58 10.65 -3.19 -17.30
N PRO A 59 11.61 -2.24 -17.29
CA PRO A 59 11.44 -0.96 -17.98
C PRO A 59 11.08 -1.14 -19.45
N THR A 60 10.24 -0.26 -19.96
CA THR A 60 9.79 -0.30 -21.36
C THR A 60 10.37 0.86 -22.16
N ASN A 61 10.25 0.80 -23.49
CA ASN A 61 10.73 1.86 -24.40
C ASN A 61 12.20 2.22 -24.15
N VAL A 62 13.04 1.20 -23.98
CA VAL A 62 14.48 1.38 -23.80
C VAL A 62 15.07 1.93 -25.10
N ARG A 63 15.74 3.08 -25.00
CA ARG A 63 16.41 3.73 -26.13
C ARG A 63 17.85 4.03 -25.76
N VAL A 64 18.72 3.86 -26.75
CA VAL A 64 20.15 4.12 -26.62
C VAL A 64 20.56 5.13 -27.68
N ILE A 65 21.21 6.19 -27.27
CA ILE A 65 21.74 7.24 -28.15
C ILE A 65 23.26 7.31 -27.91
N PRO A 66 24.10 7.05 -28.91
CA PRO A 66 25.53 7.26 -28.77
C PRO A 66 25.83 8.75 -28.66
N ILE A 67 26.63 9.14 -27.66
CA ILE A 67 27.09 10.53 -27.48
C ILE A 67 28.54 10.66 -27.97
N SER A 68 29.39 9.66 -27.71
CA SER A 68 30.78 9.60 -28.18
C SER A 68 31.26 8.16 -28.33
N SER A 69 32.53 7.96 -28.73
CA SER A 69 33.16 6.63 -28.79
C SER A 69 33.23 5.90 -27.44
N THR A 70 33.03 6.61 -26.32
CA THR A 70 33.12 6.07 -24.96
C THR A 70 31.89 6.37 -24.11
N SER A 71 30.83 6.96 -24.67
CA SER A 71 29.64 7.33 -23.90
C SER A 71 28.32 7.11 -24.65
N LEU A 72 27.35 6.59 -23.91
CA LEU A 72 26.00 6.32 -24.37
C LEU A 72 25.00 6.98 -23.42
N ARG A 73 23.93 7.56 -23.98
CA ARG A 73 22.72 7.90 -23.23
C ARG A 73 21.74 6.76 -23.31
N VAL A 74 21.29 6.26 -22.17
CA VAL A 74 20.23 5.26 -22.11
C VAL A 74 19.00 5.90 -21.46
N THR A 75 17.85 5.79 -22.10
CA THR A 75 16.56 6.23 -21.55
C THR A 75 15.55 5.09 -21.57
N TRP A 76 14.63 5.09 -20.61
CA TRP A 76 13.57 4.09 -20.48
C TRP A 76 12.36 4.71 -19.78
N GLN A 77 11.21 4.06 -19.89
CA GLN A 77 10.01 4.37 -19.12
C GLN A 77 9.87 3.38 -17.96
N VAL A 78 9.60 3.92 -16.76
CA VAL A 78 9.33 3.10 -15.57
C VAL A 78 8.08 2.26 -15.81
N SER A 79 8.18 0.98 -15.51
CA SER A 79 7.12 0.01 -15.56
C SER A 79 6.15 0.22 -14.39
N GLY A 80 4.84 0.13 -14.64
CA GLY A 80 3.82 0.10 -13.59
C GLY A 80 3.79 -1.24 -12.85
N SER A 81 3.23 -1.27 -11.64
CA SER A 81 2.96 -2.51 -10.90
C SER A 81 1.89 -3.35 -11.61
N ALA A 82 2.09 -4.68 -11.66
CA ALA A 82 1.06 -5.62 -12.08
C ALA A 82 -0.03 -5.68 -11.00
N ARG A 83 -1.28 -5.45 -11.41
CA ARG A 83 -2.44 -5.32 -10.53
C ARG A 83 -3.04 -6.66 -10.14
#